data_AF-A0A9C9G7P6-F1
#
_entry.id   AF-A0A9C9G7P6-F1
#
_cell.length_a   1.000
_cell.length_b   1.000
_cell.length_c   1.000
_cell.angle_alpha   90.00
_cell.angle_beta   90.00
_cell.angle_gamma   90.00
#
_symmetry.space_group_name_H-M   'P 1'
#
loop_
_entity.id
_entity.type
_entity.pdbx_description
1 polymer ?
#
loop_
_entity_poly.entity_id
_entity_poly.type
_entity_poly.pdbx_seq_one_letter_code
_entity_poly.pdbx_strand_id
1 'polypeptide(L)'
;MPFIPHTENDIREMLDSIGVSDIDQLFDEIPAGLRCESMDRIPEALTEHEVSRLMGQRAAQDGQPLCFIGAGAYEHHIPAAVWEITTRGEFYSAYTPYQAEASQGTLQLIYEFQSMMTALMAMDVSNASLYDGAS
;
A
#
# COMPACT_ATOMS: atom_id res chain seq x y z
N MET A 1 3.16 -11.80 11.01
CA MET A 1 4.29 -12.25 10.16
C MET A 1 5.41 -11.24 10.36
N PRO A 2 6.65 -11.66 10.64
CA PRO A 2 7.73 -10.69 10.80
C PRO A 2 7.90 -9.90 9.49
N PHE A 3 8.05 -8.58 9.59
CA PHE A 3 8.22 -7.71 8.42
C PHE A 3 9.53 -8.01 7.67
N ILE A 4 10.58 -8.35 8.43
CA ILE A 4 11.84 -8.86 7.89
C ILE A 4 11.76 -10.39 7.88
N PRO A 5 11.80 -11.04 6.71
CA PRO A 5 11.57 -12.47 6.62
C PRO A 5 12.83 -13.31 6.93
N HIS A 6 14.01 -12.71 6.81
CA HIS A 6 15.29 -13.40 6.96
C HIS A 6 15.65 -13.62 8.43
N THR A 7 16.02 -14.85 8.77
CA THR A 7 16.62 -15.20 10.04
C THR A 7 18.11 -14.83 10.08
N GLU A 8 18.72 -14.83 11.27
CA GLU A 8 20.17 -14.67 11.41
C GLU A 8 20.97 -15.71 10.61
N ASN A 9 20.42 -16.92 10.43
CA ASN A 9 21.06 -17.95 9.64
C ASN A 9 21.00 -17.64 8.14
N ASP A 10 19.84 -17.21 7.63
CA ASP A 10 19.69 -16.78 6.23
C ASP A 10 20.65 -15.62 5.92
N ILE A 11 20.75 -14.65 6.83
CA ILE A 11 21.68 -13.53 6.70
C ILE A 11 23.13 -14.04 6.60
N ARG A 12 23.54 -14.94 7.48
CA ARG A 12 24.90 -15.51 7.45
C ARG A 12 25.19 -16.24 6.13
N GLU A 13 24.30 -17.10 5.69
CA GLU A 13 24.47 -17.84 4.43
C GLU A 13 24.53 -16.92 3.21
N MET A 14 23.72 -15.86 3.18
CA MET A 14 23.76 -14.85 2.11
C MET A 14 25.09 -14.07 2.11
N LEU A 15 25.57 -13.63 3.29
CA LEU A 15 26.84 -12.92 3.44
C LEU A 15 28.04 -13.79 3.01
N ASP A 16 28.05 -15.06 3.46
CA ASP A 16 29.08 -16.04 3.07
C ASP A 16 29.08 -16.28 1.56
N SER A 17 27.91 -16.31 0.92
CA SER A 17 27.79 -16.52 -0.53
C SER A 17 28.38 -15.40 -1.37
N ILE A 18 28.39 -14.17 -0.87
CA ILE A 18 28.95 -12.99 -1.56
C ILE A 18 30.32 -12.57 -1.01
N GLY A 19 30.82 -13.26 0.03
CA GLY A 19 32.17 -13.08 0.57
C GLY A 19 32.38 -11.85 1.46
N VAL A 20 31.33 -11.33 2.09
CA VAL A 20 31.43 -10.23 3.08
C VAL A 20 31.16 -10.73 4.49
N SER A 21 31.74 -10.08 5.51
CA SER A 21 31.64 -10.54 6.90
C SER A 21 30.48 -9.97 7.70
N ASP A 22 29.88 -8.87 7.24
CA ASP A 22 28.81 -8.15 7.92
C ASP A 22 27.97 -7.32 6.93
N ILE A 23 26.80 -6.87 7.38
CA ILE A 23 25.86 -6.09 6.58
C ILE A 23 26.40 -4.70 6.24
N ASP A 24 27.23 -4.09 7.09
CA ASP A 24 27.71 -2.72 6.89
C ASP A 24 28.62 -2.60 5.65
N GLN A 25 29.30 -3.69 5.28
CA GLN A 25 30.09 -3.77 4.06
C GLN A 25 29.24 -3.65 2.78
N LEU A 26 27.94 -3.95 2.83
CA LEU A 26 27.04 -3.79 1.67
C LEU A 26 26.73 -2.32 1.33
N PHE A 27 27.13 -1.39 2.20
CA PHE A 27 26.87 0.04 2.07
C PHE A 27 28.15 0.87 1.91
N ASP A 28 29.30 0.24 1.60
CA ASP A 28 30.60 0.91 1.45
C ASP A 28 30.62 2.00 0.35
N GLU A 29 29.80 1.85 -0.69
CA GLU A 29 29.58 2.82 -1.76
C GLU A 29 28.94 4.14 -1.28
N ILE A 30 28.25 4.14 -0.12
CA ILE A 30 27.65 5.36 0.44
C ILE A 30 28.74 6.16 1.17
N PRO A 31 29.09 7.38 0.70
CA PRO A 31 30.07 8.24 1.36
C PRO A 31 29.71 8.48 2.82
N ALA A 32 30.70 8.45 3.73
CA ALA A 32 30.48 8.58 5.16
C ALA A 32 29.68 9.84 5.55
N GLY A 33 29.92 10.97 4.87
CA GLY A 33 29.18 12.22 5.11
C GLY A 33 27.73 12.23 4.62
N LEU A 34 27.28 11.19 3.91
CA LEU A 34 25.87 10.99 3.50
C LEU A 34 25.16 9.96 4.38
N ARG A 35 25.87 9.27 5.27
CA ARG A 35 25.28 8.29 6.18
C ARG A 35 24.60 9.02 7.34
N CYS A 36 23.44 8.51 7.75
CA CYS A 36 22.73 9.03 8.91
C CYS A 36 23.50 8.64 10.19
N GLU A 37 23.87 9.62 11.03
CA GLU A 37 24.60 9.37 12.28
C GLU A 37 23.68 8.85 13.40
N SER A 38 22.48 9.44 13.52
CA SER A 38 21.49 9.05 14.52
C SER A 38 20.06 9.28 14.03
N MET A 39 19.14 8.49 14.58
CA MET A 39 17.71 8.59 14.30
C MET A 39 16.94 9.14 15.51
N ASP A 40 17.50 10.14 16.20
CA ASP A 40 16.99 10.66 17.49
C ASP A 40 15.57 11.25 17.43
N ARG A 41 15.06 11.53 16.22
CA ARG A 41 13.70 12.03 15.98
C ARG A 41 12.67 10.91 15.80
N ILE A 42 13.09 9.65 15.76
CA ILE A 42 12.20 8.50 15.65
C ILE A 42 11.78 8.08 17.07
N PRO A 43 10.47 8.04 17.39
CA PRO A 43 9.99 7.53 18.67
C PRO A 43 10.39 6.07 18.91
N GLU A 44 10.33 5.64 20.17
CA GLU A 44 10.51 4.24 20.51
C GLU A 44 9.52 3.35 19.76
N ALA A 45 10.00 2.17 19.35
CA ALA A 45 9.19 1.20 18.65
C ALA A 45 8.03 0.73 19.52
N LEU A 46 6.85 0.62 18.91
CA LEU A 46 5.66 0.08 19.55
C LEU A 46 5.39 -1.33 19.02
N THR A 47 4.82 -2.18 19.87
CA THR A 47 4.28 -3.46 19.43
C THR A 47 3.06 -3.24 18.51
N GLU A 48 2.71 -4.26 17.72
CA GLU A 48 1.54 -4.22 16.83
C GLU A 48 0.24 -3.86 17.57
N HIS A 49 0.05 -4.38 18.78
CA HIS A 49 -1.10 -4.07 19.62
C HIS A 49 -1.11 -2.62 20.11
N GLU A 50 0.07 -2.08 20.48
CA GLU A 50 0.19 -0.70 20.93
C GLU A 50 -0.06 0.29 19.79
N VAL A 51 0.47 0.01 18.59
CA VAL A 51 0.20 0.82 17.40
C VAL A 51 -1.29 0.80 17.07
N SER A 52 -1.92 -0.37 17.05
CA SER A 52 -3.35 -0.52 16.75
C SER A 52 -4.22 0.28 17.74
N ARG A 53 -3.91 0.19 19.05
CA ARG A 53 -4.59 0.96 20.09
C ARG A 53 -4.38 2.46 19.92
N LEU A 54 -3.15 2.89 19.64
CA LEU A 54 -2.81 4.30 19.43
C LEU A 54 -3.56 4.87 18.23
N MET A 55 -3.60 4.16 17.10
CA MET A 55 -4.33 4.60 15.91
C MET A 55 -5.84 4.69 16.16
N GLY A 56 -6.43 3.70 16.86
CA GLY A 56 -7.83 3.75 17.26
C GLY A 56 -8.17 4.94 18.17
N GLN A 57 -7.30 5.25 19.13
CA GLN A 57 -7.46 6.43 20.01
C GLN A 57 -7.38 7.76 19.27
N ARG A 58 -6.53 7.84 18.23
CA ARG A 58 -6.42 9.04 17.38
C ARG A 58 -7.66 9.20 16.50
N ALA A 59 -8.08 8.13 15.81
CA ALA A 59 -9.26 8.15 14.97
C ALA A 59 -10.54 8.53 15.73
N ALA A 60 -10.64 8.14 17.01
CA ALA A 60 -11.77 8.50 17.87
C ALA A 60 -11.84 9.99 18.25
N GLN A 61 -10.80 10.79 17.97
CA GLN A 61 -10.81 12.25 18.17
C GLN A 61 -11.53 12.97 17.02
N ASP A 62 -11.65 12.32 15.86
CA ASP A 62 -12.36 12.85 14.71
C ASP A 62 -13.87 12.70 14.92
N GLY A 63 -14.62 13.75 14.60
CA GLY A 63 -16.08 13.70 14.61
C GLY A 63 -16.64 12.93 13.42
N GLN A 64 -17.83 12.33 13.58
CA GLN A 64 -18.59 11.70 12.50
C GLN A 64 -19.90 12.46 12.24
N PRO A 65 -19.85 13.73 11.80
CA PRO A 65 -21.06 14.49 11.50
C PRO A 65 -21.72 13.98 10.20
N LEU A 66 -23.04 14.13 10.11
CA LEU A 66 -23.72 14.05 8.82
C LEU A 66 -23.20 15.20 7.93
N CYS A 67 -22.66 14.86 6.77
CA CYS A 67 -21.99 15.83 5.90
C CYS A 67 -22.77 16.04 4.60
N PHE A 68 -23.30 17.27 4.42
CA PHE A 68 -24.05 17.67 3.23
C PHE A 68 -23.34 18.77 2.41
N ILE A 69 -22.04 18.98 2.63
CA ILE A 69 -21.25 20.02 1.94
C ILE A 69 -21.13 19.74 0.43
N GLY A 70 -21.09 18.47 0.03
CA GLY A 70 -20.93 18.06 -1.37
C GLY A 70 -19.54 18.37 -1.92
N ALA A 71 -19.47 19.12 -3.03
CA ALA A 71 -18.23 19.49 -3.72
C ALA A 71 -17.38 18.30 -4.22
N GLY A 72 -18.05 17.27 -4.79
CA GLY A 72 -17.38 16.11 -5.38
C GLY A 72 -17.20 14.92 -4.44
N ALA A 73 -17.47 15.07 -3.14
CA ALA A 73 -17.52 13.97 -2.17
C ALA A 73 -18.92 13.89 -1.55
N TYR A 74 -19.53 12.71 -1.64
CA TYR A 74 -20.91 12.49 -1.20
C TYR A 74 -20.98 11.20 -0.37
N GLU A 75 -21.62 11.30 0.80
CA GLU A 75 -21.90 10.14 1.64
C GLU A 75 -22.80 9.17 0.88
N HIS A 76 -22.43 7.89 0.85
CA HIS A 76 -23.16 6.83 0.17
C HIS A 76 -22.97 5.50 0.90
N HIS A 77 -23.91 4.59 0.73
CA HIS A 77 -23.82 3.26 1.31
C HIS A 77 -22.73 2.44 0.58
N ILE A 78 -21.76 1.93 1.33
CA ILE A 78 -20.74 0.99 0.86
C ILE A 78 -21.19 -0.43 1.23
N PRO A 79 -21.52 -1.30 0.26
CA PRO A 79 -21.90 -2.68 0.56
C PRO A 79 -20.80 -3.44 1.31
N ALA A 80 -21.18 -4.29 2.27
CA ALA A 80 -20.23 -5.05 3.10
C ALA A 80 -19.23 -5.90 2.28
N ALA A 81 -19.66 -6.39 1.11
CA ALA A 81 -18.80 -7.13 0.19
C ALA A 81 -17.60 -6.32 -0.29
N VAL A 82 -17.69 -4.98 -0.36
CA VAL A 82 -16.56 -4.12 -0.74
C VAL A 82 -15.44 -4.21 0.30
N TRP A 83 -15.78 -4.11 1.59
CA TRP A 83 -14.80 -4.22 2.68
C TRP A 83 -14.17 -5.61 2.77
N GLU A 84 -14.93 -6.65 2.45
CA GLU A 84 -14.41 -8.02 2.35
C GLU A 84 -13.40 -8.17 1.20
N ILE A 85 -13.62 -7.50 0.06
CA ILE A 85 -12.72 -7.59 -1.09
C ILE A 85 -11.47 -6.73 -0.90
N THR A 86 -11.61 -5.49 -0.41
CA THR A 86 -10.49 -4.55 -0.30
C THR A 86 -9.45 -4.96 0.73
N THR A 87 -9.79 -5.86 1.66
CA THR A 87 -8.88 -6.37 2.70
C THR A 87 -8.20 -7.69 2.31
N ARG A 88 -8.48 -8.24 1.13
CA ARG A 88 -7.89 -9.49 0.63
C ARG A 88 -6.54 -9.26 -0.04
N GLY A 89 -5.51 -9.95 0.46
CA GLY A 89 -4.11 -9.78 0.03
C GLY A 89 -3.91 -9.95 -1.47
N GLU A 90 -4.61 -10.90 -2.08
CA GLU A 90 -4.57 -11.19 -3.52
C GLU A 90 -5.07 -10.03 -4.40
N PHE A 91 -5.85 -9.08 -3.85
CA PHE A 91 -6.33 -7.92 -4.59
C PHE A 91 -5.47 -6.67 -4.36
N TYR A 92 -4.97 -6.45 -3.14
CA TYR A 92 -4.23 -5.21 -2.83
C TYR A 92 -2.71 -5.33 -2.92
N SER A 93 -2.13 -6.54 -2.92
CA SER A 93 -0.66 -6.72 -2.98
C SER A 93 -0.11 -6.83 -4.40
N ALA A 94 -0.94 -7.19 -5.38
CA ALA A 94 -0.56 -7.19 -6.79
C ALA A 94 -0.31 -5.76 -7.29
N TYR A 95 0.68 -5.57 -8.16
CA TYR A 95 0.98 -4.28 -8.77
C TYR A 95 0.42 -4.20 -10.21
N THR A 96 0.84 -3.20 -10.97
CA THR A 96 0.45 -2.99 -12.37
C THR A 96 0.51 -4.32 -13.15
N PRO A 97 -0.55 -4.68 -13.91
CA PRO A 97 -0.68 -5.98 -14.57
C PRO A 97 0.19 -6.08 -15.84
N TYR A 98 1.52 -5.94 -15.70
CA TYR A 98 2.48 -6.05 -16.79
C TYR A 98 2.56 -7.47 -17.38
N GLN A 99 2.28 -8.49 -16.57
CA GLN A 99 2.20 -9.89 -16.98
C GLN A 99 0.73 -10.29 -17.17
N ALA A 100 0.19 -10.04 -18.36
CA ALA A 100 -1.24 -10.15 -18.64
C ALA A 100 -1.79 -11.57 -18.35
N GLU A 101 -1.04 -12.60 -18.69
CA GLU A 101 -1.40 -14.02 -18.49
C GLU A 101 -1.57 -14.37 -17.00
N ALA A 102 -0.84 -13.69 -16.12
CA ALA A 102 -0.91 -13.87 -14.67
C ALA A 102 -1.86 -12.86 -13.99
N SER A 103 -2.50 -11.96 -14.74
CA SER A 103 -3.29 -10.84 -14.20
C SER A 103 -4.68 -10.69 -14.81
N GLN A 104 -5.21 -11.75 -15.45
CA GLN A 104 -6.51 -11.71 -16.13
C GLN A 104 -7.67 -11.28 -15.21
N GLY A 105 -7.64 -11.61 -13.92
CA GLY A 105 -8.67 -11.16 -12.97
C GLY A 105 -8.73 -9.63 -12.82
N THR A 106 -7.58 -8.99 -12.59
CA THR A 106 -7.46 -7.53 -12.50
C THR A 106 -7.77 -6.86 -13.84
N LEU A 107 -7.30 -7.43 -14.95
CA LEU A 107 -7.59 -6.91 -16.29
C LEU A 107 -9.09 -6.97 -16.61
N GLN A 108 -9.79 -8.04 -16.20
CA GLN A 108 -11.25 -8.11 -16.31
C GLN A 108 -11.91 -7.02 -15.48
N LEU A 109 -11.51 -6.83 -14.21
CA LEU A 109 -12.05 -5.77 -13.35
C LEU A 109 -11.91 -4.39 -14.00
N ILE A 110 -10.74 -4.10 -14.58
CA ILE A 110 -10.47 -2.85 -15.30
C ILE A 110 -11.38 -2.72 -16.53
N TYR A 111 -11.55 -3.79 -17.30
CA TYR A 111 -12.45 -3.79 -18.45
C TYR A 111 -13.92 -3.55 -18.05
N GLU A 112 -14.39 -4.15 -16.95
CA GLU A 112 -15.73 -3.91 -16.42
C GLU A 112 -15.91 -2.45 -15.98
N PHE A 113 -14.90 -1.86 -15.32
CA PHE A 113 -14.90 -0.43 -14.98
C PHE A 113 -15.01 0.45 -16.24
N GLN A 114 -14.18 0.19 -17.25
CA GLN A 114 -14.20 0.93 -18.51
C GLN A 114 -15.57 0.82 -19.19
N SER A 115 -16.13 -0.39 -19.25
CA SER A 115 -17.43 -0.67 -19.84
C SER A 115 -18.55 0.08 -19.12
N MET A 116 -18.54 0.06 -17.78
CA MET A 116 -19.48 0.81 -16.94
C MET A 116 -19.39 2.31 -17.21
N MET A 117 -18.17 2.86 -17.27
CA MET A 117 -17.95 4.29 -17.51
C MET A 117 -18.39 4.70 -18.92
N THR A 118 -18.09 3.92 -19.96
CA THR A 118 -18.55 4.21 -21.32
C THR A 118 -20.07 4.19 -21.43
N ALA A 119 -20.73 3.25 -20.75
CA ALA A 119 -22.18 3.14 -20.73
C ALA A 119 -22.84 4.31 -19.97
N LEU A 120 -22.28 4.69 -18.81
CA LEU A 120 -22.80 5.78 -17.99
C LEU A 120 -22.62 7.16 -18.64
N MET A 121 -21.48 7.38 -19.31
CA MET A 121 -21.12 8.67 -19.90
C MET A 121 -21.53 8.80 -21.37
N ALA A 122 -22.04 7.73 -21.99
CA ALA A 122 -22.34 7.66 -23.42
C ALA A 122 -21.13 8.06 -24.31
N MET A 123 -19.95 7.51 -23.97
CA MET A 123 -18.69 7.75 -24.69
C MET A 123 -18.15 6.45 -25.27
N ASP A 124 -17.34 6.55 -26.33
CA ASP A 124 -16.81 5.37 -27.03
C ASP A 124 -15.71 4.63 -26.25
N VAL A 125 -14.92 5.34 -25.44
CA VAL A 125 -13.75 4.79 -24.73
C VAL A 125 -13.59 5.46 -23.36
N SER A 126 -13.19 4.67 -22.36
CA SER A 126 -12.68 5.15 -21.07
C SER A 126 -11.27 4.61 -20.83
N ASN A 127 -10.43 5.38 -20.13
CA ASN A 127 -9.18 4.84 -19.59
C ASN A 127 -9.46 3.99 -18.32
N ALA A 128 -8.40 3.43 -17.73
CA ALA A 128 -8.43 2.60 -16.54
C ALA A 128 -8.32 3.41 -15.22
N SER A 129 -8.99 4.57 -15.13
CA SER A 129 -8.97 5.56 -14.01
C SER A 129 -7.88 6.65 -14.08
N LEU A 130 -8.03 7.65 -13.20
CA LEU A 130 -7.11 8.75 -12.87
C LEU A 130 -7.15 8.98 -11.34
N TYR A 131 -6.36 9.91 -10.82
CA TYR A 131 -6.22 10.12 -9.37
C TYR A 131 -7.47 10.69 -8.70
N ASP A 132 -8.07 11.74 -9.27
CA ASP A 132 -9.28 12.38 -8.74
C ASP A 132 -10.06 13.11 -9.85
N GLY A 133 -11.19 13.74 -9.49
CA GLY A 133 -12.05 14.46 -10.44
C GLY A 133 -11.60 15.89 -10.78
N ALA A 134 -10.58 16.44 -10.12
CA ALA A 134 -10.08 17.80 -10.33
C ALA A 134 -8.73 17.85 -11.08
N SER A 135 -8.11 16.69 -11.28
CA SER A 135 -6.84 16.47 -11.98
C SER A 135 -6.88 16.77 -13.47
#